data_AF-A0A847TIC5-F1
#
_entry.id   AF-A0A847TIC5-F1
#
_cell.length_a   1.000
_cell.length_b   1.000
_cell.length_c   1.000
_cell.angle_alpha   90.00
_cell.angle_beta   90.00
_cell.angle_gamma   90.00
#
_symmetry.space_group_name_H-M   'P 1'
#
loop_
_entity.id
_entity.type
_entity.pdbx_description
1 polymer ?
#
loop_
_entity_poly.entity_id
_entity_poly.type
_entity_poly.pdbx_seq_one_letter_code
_entity_poly.pdbx_strand_id
1 'polypeptide(L)'
;MDIAFDEQSLAVKYDEDIDDTLAWEDVTRISGYKVYAYPGELTFLAFETSDGEILEVSDEMSGWLELVGGLHNIFKLSSNWEEELADCEPGGEDITLFTK
;
A
#
# COMPACT_ATOMS: atom_id res chain seq x y z
N MET A 1 -13.60 0.49 5.71
CA MET A 1 -12.61 -0.35 5.00
C MET A 1 -11.45 -0.48 5.95
N ASP A 2 -11.11 -1.72 6.28
CA ASP A 2 -10.07 -2.00 7.26
C ASP A 2 -8.95 -2.81 6.59
N ILE A 3 -7.72 -2.46 6.91
CA ILE A 3 -6.52 -3.19 6.53
C ILE A 3 -6.23 -4.19 7.65
N ALA A 4 -6.12 -5.45 7.30
CA ALA A 4 -5.58 -6.48 8.15
C ALA A 4 -4.35 -7.09 7.48
N PHE A 5 -3.26 -7.27 8.20
CA PHE A 5 -2.09 -7.93 7.66
C PHE A 5 -1.36 -8.72 8.74
N ASP A 6 -0.60 -9.71 8.30
CA ASP A 6 0.27 -10.52 9.14
C ASP A 6 1.62 -10.78 8.43
N GLU A 7 2.37 -11.77 8.92
CA GLU A 7 3.68 -12.12 8.36
C GLU A 7 3.61 -12.71 6.94
N GLN A 8 2.42 -13.09 6.45
CA GLN A 8 2.24 -13.82 5.18
C GLN A 8 1.32 -13.11 4.18
N SER A 9 0.38 -12.29 4.63
CA SER A 9 -0.64 -11.70 3.75
C SER A 9 -1.11 -10.31 4.16
N LEU A 10 -1.72 -9.63 3.18
CA LEU A 10 -2.49 -8.41 3.28
C LEU A 10 -3.95 -8.71 2.95
N ALA A 11 -4.89 -8.15 3.69
CA ALA A 11 -6.30 -8.19 3.38
C ALA A 11 -6.94 -6.81 3.54
N VAL A 12 -7.75 -6.41 2.56
CA VAL A 12 -8.61 -5.23 2.62
C VAL A 12 -10.05 -5.68 2.81
N LYS A 13 -10.63 -5.28 3.93
CA LYS A 13 -12.00 -5.65 4.31
C LYS A 13 -12.95 -4.54 3.92
N TYR A 14 -13.82 -4.82 2.95
CA TYR A 14 -14.80 -3.85 2.45
C TYR A 14 -16.13 -3.94 3.20
N ASP A 15 -16.60 -5.16 3.49
CA ASP A 15 -17.83 -5.49 4.25
C ASP A 15 -17.77 -6.93 4.80
N GLU A 16 -18.76 -7.39 5.58
CA GLU A 16 -18.77 -8.71 6.26
C GLU A 16 -18.52 -9.93 5.34
N ASP A 17 -18.68 -9.79 4.03
CA ASP A 17 -18.57 -10.87 3.04
C ASP A 17 -17.57 -10.62 1.89
N ILE A 18 -16.87 -9.47 1.87
CA ILE A 18 -15.95 -9.11 0.77
C ILE A 18 -14.59 -8.67 1.33
N ASP A 19 -13.64 -9.59 1.25
CA ASP A 19 -12.24 -9.38 1.58
C ASP A 19 -11.40 -9.61 0.31
N ASP A 20 -10.64 -8.60 -0.13
CA ASP A 20 -9.57 -8.81 -1.11
C ASP A 20 -8.28 -9.14 -0.36
N THR A 21 -7.70 -10.30 -0.64
CA THR A 21 -6.50 -10.82 0.05
C THR A 21 -5.37 -11.03 -0.93
N LEU A 22 -4.16 -10.70 -0.51
CA LEU A 22 -2.94 -10.80 -1.29
C LEU A 22 -1.84 -11.43 -0.43
N ALA A 23 -1.13 -12.42 -0.97
CA ALA A 23 0.00 -13.06 -0.30
C ALA A 23 1.30 -12.29 -0.58
N TRP A 24 2.11 -12.05 0.46
CA TRP A 24 3.35 -11.27 0.33
C TRP A 24 4.37 -11.90 -0.62
N GLU A 25 4.36 -13.23 -0.74
CA GLU A 25 5.27 -13.95 -1.64
C GLU A 25 5.04 -13.65 -3.12
N ASP A 26 3.80 -13.29 -3.48
CA ASP A 26 3.35 -13.00 -4.84
C ASP A 26 3.58 -11.54 -5.23
N VAL A 27 3.82 -10.65 -4.26
CA VAL A 27 4.12 -9.23 -4.51
C VAL A 27 5.44 -9.11 -5.25
N THR A 28 5.36 -8.48 -6.42
CA THR A 28 6.52 -8.19 -7.27
C THR A 28 6.95 -6.74 -7.20
N ARG A 29 6.02 -5.82 -6.92
CA ARG A 29 6.29 -4.40 -6.80
C ARG A 29 5.36 -3.74 -5.78
N ILE A 30 5.92 -2.78 -5.03
CA ILE A 30 5.14 -1.87 -4.18
C ILE A 30 5.42 -0.45 -4.66
N SER A 31 4.36 0.27 -4.98
CA SER A 31 4.41 1.67 -5.37
C SER A 31 3.57 2.52 -4.43
N GLY A 32 3.96 3.77 -4.25
CA GLY A 32 3.23 4.74 -3.45
C GLY A 32 2.94 5.98 -4.28
N TYR A 33 1.74 6.53 -4.14
CA TYR A 33 1.32 7.70 -4.90
C TYR A 33 0.26 8.49 -4.13
N LYS A 34 0.04 9.73 -4.56
CA LYS A 34 -1.03 10.57 -4.02
C LYS A 34 -2.02 10.97 -5.09
N VAL A 35 -3.27 11.17 -4.70
CA VAL A 35 -4.34 11.69 -5.56
C VAL A 35 -5.06 12.85 -4.90
N TYR A 36 -5.58 13.77 -5.72
CA TYR A 36 -6.47 14.80 -5.23
C TYR A 36 -7.81 14.17 -4.85
N ALA A 37 -8.20 14.33 -3.59
CA ALA A 37 -9.52 13.95 -3.09
C ALA A 37 -10.24 15.21 -2.62
N TYR A 38 -11.58 15.25 -2.65
CA TYR A 38 -12.29 16.42 -2.13
C TYR A 38 -12.92 16.14 -0.77
N PRO A 39 -12.56 16.86 0.31
CA PRO A 39 -11.52 17.91 0.41
C PRO A 39 -10.14 17.37 0.83
N GLY A 40 -9.09 17.58 0.02
CA GLY A 40 -7.69 17.28 0.40
C GLY A 40 -6.89 16.45 -0.62
N GLU A 41 -6.10 15.54 -0.09
CA GLU A 41 -5.31 14.55 -0.83
C GLU A 41 -5.43 13.20 -0.13
N LEU A 42 -5.24 12.12 -0.88
CA LEU A 42 -5.17 10.77 -0.36
C LEU A 42 -3.86 10.14 -0.77
N THR A 43 -3.26 9.42 0.16
CA THR A 43 -2.05 8.65 -0.06
C THR A 43 -2.41 7.19 -0.25
N PHE A 44 -1.82 6.56 -1.26
CA PHE A 44 -2.04 5.15 -1.59
C PHE A 44 -0.73 4.37 -1.58
N LEU A 45 -0.84 3.09 -1.21
CA LEU A 45 0.13 2.06 -1.57
C LEU A 45 -0.55 1.04 -2.49
N ALA A 46 0.10 0.74 -3.60
CA ALA A 46 -0.31 -0.26 -4.57
C ALA A 46 0.64 -1.46 -4.51
N PHE A 47 0.07 -2.66 -4.30
CA PHE A 47 0.77 -3.93 -4.25
C PHE A 47 0.46 -4.70 -5.53
N GLU A 48 1.45 -4.81 -6.41
CA GLU A 48 1.33 -5.49 -7.70
C GLU A 48 1.88 -6.91 -7.61
N THR A 49 1.08 -7.88 -8.04
CA THR A 49 1.42 -9.31 -8.06
C THR A 49 1.91 -9.76 -9.43
N SER A 50 2.53 -10.95 -9.48
CA SER A 50 3.10 -11.49 -10.72
C SER A 50 2.08 -11.83 -11.82
N ASP A 51 0.81 -12.00 -11.47
CA ASP A 51 -0.31 -12.21 -12.38
C ASP A 51 -0.97 -10.89 -12.84
N GLY A 52 -0.48 -9.74 -12.35
CA GLY A 52 -0.94 -8.40 -12.73
C GLY A 52 -2.13 -7.91 -11.93
N GLU A 53 -2.50 -8.58 -10.83
CA GLU A 53 -3.45 -8.02 -9.86
C GLU A 53 -2.78 -6.88 -9.08
N ILE A 54 -3.59 -5.89 -8.71
CA ILE A 54 -3.15 -4.75 -7.93
C ILE A 54 -4.12 -4.58 -6.76
N LEU A 55 -3.59 -4.69 -5.55
CA LEU A 55 -4.32 -4.35 -4.33
C LEU A 55 -3.89 -2.98 -3.84
N GLU A 56 -4.84 -2.07 -3.68
CA GLU A 56 -4.58 -0.69 -3.27
C GLU A 56 -5.15 -0.42 -1.88
N VAL A 57 -4.34 0.21 -1.04
CA VAL A 57 -4.73 0.65 0.30
C VAL A 57 -4.45 2.12 0.47
N SER A 58 -5.28 2.83 1.23
CA SER A 58 -5.14 4.27 1.44
C SER A 58 -4.98 4.65 2.91
N ASP A 59 -4.48 5.87 3.12
CA ASP A 59 -4.33 6.50 4.44
C ASP A 59 -5.65 6.78 5.18
N GLU A 60 -6.79 6.69 4.50
CA GLU A 60 -8.12 6.72 5.11
C GLU A 60 -8.59 5.37 5.67
N MET A 61 -7.93 4.26 5.33
CA MET A 61 -8.30 2.93 5.82
C MET A 61 -7.78 2.68 7.25
N SER A 62 -8.60 2.09 8.10
CA SER A 62 -8.16 1.70 9.45
C SER A 62 -7.05 0.64 9.34
N GLY A 63 -5.92 0.83 10.02
CA GLY A 63 -4.76 -0.07 9.92
C GLY A 63 -3.62 0.43 9.03
N TRP A 64 -3.78 1.61 8.41
CA TRP A 64 -2.75 2.23 7.58
C TRP A 64 -1.41 2.42 8.31
N LEU A 65 -1.43 3.02 9.50
CA LEU A 65 -0.21 3.32 10.26
C LEU A 65 0.52 2.04 10.68
N GLU A 66 -0.25 1.02 11.07
CA GLU A 66 0.27 -0.31 11.40
C GLU A 66 0.92 -0.96 10.18
N LEU A 67 0.28 -0.90 9.02
CA LEU A 67 0.83 -1.43 7.76
C LEU A 67 2.14 -0.71 7.39
N VAL A 68 2.12 0.62 7.30
CA VAL A 68 3.30 1.45 7.00
C VAL A 68 4.44 1.15 7.96
N GLY A 69 4.16 1.11 9.26
CA GLY A 69 5.14 0.77 10.29
C GLY A 69 5.58 -0.69 10.27
N GLY A 70 4.80 -1.61 9.69
CA GLY A 70 5.09 -3.04 9.62
C GLY A 70 5.83 -3.47 8.36
N LEU A 71 5.67 -2.76 7.24
CA LEU A 71 6.13 -3.17 5.90
C LEU A 71 7.64 -3.46 5.83
N HIS A 72 8.47 -2.72 6.56
CA HIS A 72 9.92 -2.93 6.58
C HIS A 72 10.34 -4.27 7.20
N ASN A 73 9.46 -4.93 7.96
CA ASN A 73 9.70 -6.26 8.51
C ASN A 73 9.42 -7.37 7.47
N ILE A 74 8.62 -7.06 6.45
CA ILE A 74 8.18 -8.01 5.41
C ILE A 74 9.04 -7.81 4.16
N PHE A 75 9.25 -6.56 3.74
CA PHE A 75 10.00 -6.20 2.54
C PHE A 75 11.23 -5.36 2.86
N LYS A 76 12.27 -5.53 2.05
CA LYS A 76 13.45 -4.66 2.08
C LYS A 76 13.18 -3.40 1.27
N LEU A 77 12.56 -2.41 1.92
CA LEU A 77 12.18 -1.14 1.31
C LEU A 77 13.40 -0.22 1.05
N SER A 78 13.23 0.76 0.16
CA SER A 78 14.22 1.85 0.01
C SER A 78 14.32 2.67 1.30
N SER A 79 15.50 3.18 1.63
CA SER A 79 15.76 3.74 2.97
C SER A 79 15.05 5.07 3.28
N ASN A 80 14.56 5.78 2.25
CA ASN A 80 13.92 7.10 2.39
C ASN A 80 12.48 7.11 1.85
N TRP A 81 11.87 5.93 1.67
CA TRP A 81 10.59 5.79 0.99
C TRP A 81 9.46 6.60 1.64
N GLU A 82 9.47 6.73 2.97
CA GLU A 82 8.45 7.50 3.71
C GLU A 82 8.55 9.00 3.42
N GLU A 83 9.78 9.53 3.33
CA GLU A 83 10.02 10.93 2.96
C GLU A 83 9.62 11.18 1.50
N GLU A 84 10.01 10.27 0.60
CA GLU A 84 9.62 10.32 -0.82
C GLU A 84 8.10 10.26 -0.99
N LEU A 85 7.40 9.45 -0.19
CA LEU A 85 5.95 9.36 -0.22
C LEU A 85 5.29 10.62 0.34
N ALA A 86 5.84 11.20 1.41
CA ALA A 86 5.33 12.42 2.01
C ALA A 86 5.49 13.63 1.06
N ASP A 87 6.60 13.68 0.33
CA ASP A 87 6.93 14.76 -0.62
C ASP A 87 6.29 14.59 -2.01
N CYS A 88 5.68 13.43 -2.28
CA CYS A 88 4.90 13.15 -3.49
C CYS A 88 3.79 14.20 -3.67
N GLU A 89 3.68 14.75 -4.89
CA GLU A 89 2.57 15.62 -5.29
C GLU A 89 1.35 14.80 -5.72
N PRO A 90 0.12 15.19 -5.36
CA PRO A 90 -1.07 14.51 -5.85
C PRO A 90 -1.18 14.57 -7.38
N GLY A 91 -1.39 13.41 -8.01
CA GLY A 91 -1.40 13.25 -9.47
C GLY A 91 -0.01 13.32 -10.13
N GLY A 92 1.06 13.28 -9.33
CA GLY A 92 2.44 13.20 -9.79
C GLY A 92 2.85 11.78 -10.20
N GLU A 93 4.17 11.55 -10.30
CA GLU A 93 4.72 10.22 -10.58
C GLU A 93 4.68 9.33 -9.34
N ASP A 94 4.40 8.05 -9.54
CA ASP A 94 4.45 7.04 -8.49
C ASP A 94 5.89 6.83 -8.02
N ILE A 95 6.08 6.73 -6.70
CA ILE A 95 7.33 6.29 -6.12
C ILE A 95 7.36 4.76 -6.04
N THR A 96 8.53 4.14 -6.26
CA THR A 96 8.67 2.68 -6.14
C THR A 96 9.41 2.35 -4.86
N LEU A 97 8.72 1.70 -3.92
CA LEU A 97 9.23 1.35 -2.59
C LEU A 97 9.98 0.02 -2.61
N PHE A 98 9.51 -0.92 -3.42
CA PHE A 98 10.03 -2.27 -3.54
C PHE A 98 9.84 -2.81 -4.96
N THR A 99 10.80 -3.61 -5.40
CA THR A 99 10.70 -4.48 -6.58
C THR A 99 11.52 -5.75 -6.31
N LYS A 100 10.97 -6.91 -6.67
CA LYS A 100 11.58 -8.23 -6.45
C LYS A 100 12.74 -8.54 -7.41
#